data_AF-A0A6F9B547-F1
#
_entry.id   AF-A0A6F9B547-F1
#
_cell.length_a   1.000
_cell.length_b   1.000
_cell.length_c   1.000
_cell.angle_alpha   90.00
_cell.angle_beta   90.00
_cell.angle_gamma   90.00
#
_symmetry.space_group_name_H-M   'P 1'
#
loop_
_entity.id
_entity.type
_entity.pdbx_description
1 polymer ?
#
loop_
_entity_poly.entity_id
_entity_poly.type
_entity_poly.pdbx_seq_one_letter_code
_entity_poly.pdbx_strand_id
1 'polypeptide(L)'
;MPKKKGKNGKKRKKEGKHESKADKESDIEKAKANAALWEARLDVTEHSRVEYREAARRLARANEELTNQQYRAEKDTVDIITFLKRKDAEKEEKIARLEGQLKSKKKQALEENEQLVAEYTLKINKLEEKFEKRSNEFRMIQGELKTIKEFRKKKAQMEQELNSIKESMYIADREHKESLARMEHKFFSEKVRLEKEAEQRIAQLAERAHNEAIVQLDDASRSVFKENVRLSEALSCHMKEVDDLRKMTVSLAEENTSLALHKETSELMIKENVSQVRAQNEEIAELRGKVGTLEQALGLMVGEFERDKEETQHRALVSTQAGQVELDKLQKLLAMREKEMGRVKRLAHSIVEQRTELECFFQEALGQVKQEIQASRLQYRQEALEAYRRRMSEARSGKQEYPRIRTFHKTPHSTNSVYTDLEEAEKWNNLQSNKVDISELTWEQKEKVLRLLFAKMNGQKARKQSQPLALSASPEKNQNDTNLGITEEPSHVPFITQAPVSNLPSNPSALPDIQTT
;
A
#
# COMPACT_ATOMS: atom_id res chain seq x y z
N MET A 1 53.38 -43.66 81.31
CA MET A 1 52.80 -44.23 82.55
C MET A 1 52.34 -45.68 82.25
N PRO A 2 52.09 -46.57 83.24
CA PRO A 2 52.91 -47.79 83.40
C PRO A 2 52.06 -49.10 83.31
N LYS A 3 52.43 -50.33 83.75
CA LYS A 3 53.24 -50.90 84.87
C LYS A 3 53.63 -52.36 84.50
N LYS A 4 54.84 -52.86 84.81
CA LYS A 4 55.23 -53.73 85.98
C LYS A 4 54.52 -55.10 86.08
N LYS A 5 55.09 -56.20 86.61
CA LYS A 5 56.49 -56.66 86.91
C LYS A 5 56.44 -58.12 87.48
N GLY A 6 57.57 -58.83 87.52
CA GLY A 6 57.81 -60.01 88.39
C GLY A 6 58.07 -61.31 87.60
N LYS A 7 59.19 -62.07 87.70
CA LYS A 7 60.44 -62.08 88.51
C LYS A 7 60.46 -62.99 89.77
N ASN A 8 61.45 -63.92 89.81
CA ASN A 8 61.81 -64.92 90.86
C ASN A 8 60.82 -66.11 90.97
N GLY A 9 61.18 -67.37 91.32
CA GLY A 9 62.44 -68.03 91.72
C GLY A 9 62.19 -69.54 92.10
N LYS A 10 63.07 -70.39 92.67
CA LYS A 10 64.53 -70.37 92.97
C LYS A 10 65.05 -71.75 93.52
N LYS A 11 65.77 -72.56 92.70
CA LYS A 11 66.68 -73.72 93.02
C LYS A 11 66.12 -75.13 93.46
N ARG A 12 66.80 -76.18 92.91
CA ARG A 12 67.22 -77.50 93.51
C ARG A 12 66.15 -78.61 93.74
N LYS A 13 66.43 -79.94 93.66
CA LYS A 13 67.65 -80.74 93.29
C LYS A 13 67.29 -82.26 93.10
N LYS A 14 67.87 -82.96 92.10
CA LYS A 14 68.04 -84.46 91.98
C LYS A 14 66.71 -85.29 91.89
N GLU A 15 66.50 -86.43 91.18
CA GLU A 15 67.16 -87.35 90.20
C GLU A 15 66.04 -87.93 89.24
N GLY A 16 66.25 -88.74 88.19
CA GLY A 16 67.44 -89.29 87.50
C GLY A 16 67.10 -90.59 86.70
N LYS A 17 68.12 -91.21 86.07
CA LYS A 17 68.16 -92.59 85.50
C LYS A 17 67.28 -92.97 84.27
N HIS A 18 67.97 -92.97 83.11
CA HIS A 18 68.01 -93.99 82.03
C HIS A 18 66.87 -94.21 80.99
N GLU A 19 67.33 -94.24 79.74
CA GLU A 19 66.78 -94.59 78.41
C GLU A 19 65.56 -95.52 78.22
N SER A 20 64.88 -95.32 77.07
CA SER A 20 64.53 -96.43 76.16
C SER A 20 64.74 -96.03 74.68
N LYS A 21 64.81 -97.00 73.75
CA LYS A 21 64.93 -96.71 72.30
C LYS A 21 63.59 -96.43 71.61
N ALA A 22 62.46 -96.78 72.21
CA ALA A 22 61.12 -96.61 71.62
C ALA A 22 60.74 -95.13 71.44
N ASP A 23 61.22 -94.25 72.34
CA ASP A 23 61.02 -92.81 72.21
C ASP A 23 61.48 -92.29 70.85
N LYS A 24 62.63 -92.76 70.33
CA LYS A 24 63.20 -92.30 69.05
C LYS A 24 62.30 -92.59 67.85
N GLU A 25 61.62 -93.74 67.85
CA GLU A 25 60.68 -94.09 66.77
C GLU A 25 59.41 -93.26 66.89
N SER A 26 58.88 -93.10 68.10
CA SER A 26 57.76 -92.17 68.37
C SER A 26 58.11 -90.70 68.05
N ASP A 27 59.37 -90.29 68.22
CA ASP A 27 59.85 -88.94 67.91
C ASP A 27 60.06 -88.75 66.40
N ILE A 28 60.43 -89.80 65.67
CA ILE A 28 60.41 -89.81 64.20
C ILE A 28 58.97 -89.71 63.68
N GLU A 29 58.00 -90.40 64.30
CA GLU A 29 56.59 -90.27 63.93
C GLU A 29 56.00 -88.91 64.30
N LYS A 30 56.29 -88.38 65.50
CA LYS A 30 55.96 -87.00 65.89
C LYS A 30 56.60 -86.00 64.92
N ALA A 31 57.84 -86.21 64.48
CA ALA A 31 58.51 -85.35 63.51
C ALA A 31 57.87 -85.43 62.12
N LYS A 32 57.46 -86.62 61.65
CA LYS A 32 56.69 -86.79 60.40
C LYS A 32 55.32 -86.12 60.48
N ALA A 33 54.59 -86.28 61.59
CA ALA A 33 53.29 -85.65 61.81
C ALA A 33 53.42 -84.12 61.91
N ASN A 34 54.47 -83.62 62.58
CA ASN A 34 54.79 -82.19 62.64
C ASN A 34 55.16 -81.64 61.25
N ALA A 35 55.98 -82.37 60.47
CA ALA A 35 56.30 -82.02 59.09
C ALA A 35 55.04 -81.96 58.20
N ALA A 36 54.16 -82.96 58.26
CA ALA A 36 52.88 -82.96 57.55
C ALA A 36 51.94 -81.83 57.99
N LEU A 37 51.97 -81.42 59.26
CA LEU A 37 51.25 -80.24 59.76
C LEU A 37 51.85 -78.93 59.23
N TRP A 38 53.17 -78.83 59.06
CA TRP A 38 53.81 -77.68 58.40
C TRP A 38 53.58 -77.67 56.88
N GLU A 39 53.52 -78.83 56.24
CA GLU A 39 53.21 -79.01 54.82
C GLU A 39 51.76 -78.60 54.52
N ALA A 40 50.77 -79.17 55.24
CA ALA A 40 49.37 -78.75 55.11
C ALA A 40 49.15 -77.27 55.47
N ARG A 41 49.93 -76.72 56.42
CA ARG A 41 49.89 -75.28 56.74
C ARG A 41 50.52 -74.44 55.63
N LEU A 42 51.62 -74.89 55.03
CA LEU A 42 52.25 -74.27 53.87
C LEU A 42 51.27 -74.25 52.70
N ASP A 43 50.63 -75.38 52.39
CA ASP A 43 49.61 -75.50 51.36
C ASP A 43 48.45 -74.52 51.56
N VAL A 44 47.89 -74.41 52.77
CA VAL A 44 46.83 -73.43 53.06
C VAL A 44 47.33 -71.98 52.87
N THR A 45 48.57 -71.68 53.22
CA THR A 45 49.16 -70.35 52.94
C THR A 45 49.48 -70.14 51.46
N GLU A 46 49.81 -71.18 50.70
CA GLU A 46 50.10 -71.12 49.27
C GLU A 46 48.79 -70.95 48.46
N HIS A 47 47.74 -71.70 48.79
CA HIS A 47 46.39 -71.55 48.23
C HIS A 47 45.85 -70.15 48.47
N SER A 48 45.84 -69.68 49.72
CA SER A 48 45.39 -68.30 50.02
C SER A 48 46.26 -67.24 49.33
N ARG A 49 47.58 -67.47 49.16
CA ARG A 49 48.45 -66.59 48.36
C ARG A 49 48.08 -66.58 46.87
N VAL A 50 47.64 -67.71 46.31
CA VAL A 50 47.09 -67.79 44.95
C VAL A 50 45.75 -67.05 44.87
N GLU A 51 44.83 -67.28 45.80
CA GLU A 51 43.53 -66.58 45.88
C GLU A 51 43.70 -65.06 45.97
N TYR A 52 44.62 -64.57 46.82
CA TYR A 52 44.94 -63.14 46.92
C TYR A 52 45.55 -62.58 45.63
N ARG A 53 46.43 -63.35 44.95
CA ARG A 53 46.96 -62.96 43.62
C ARG A 53 45.85 -62.89 42.57
N GLU A 54 44.89 -63.80 42.60
CA GLU A 54 43.76 -63.81 41.68
C GLU A 54 42.72 -62.74 41.98
N ALA A 55 42.47 -62.45 43.26
CA ALA A 55 41.67 -61.30 43.68
C ALA A 55 42.33 -59.99 43.22
N ALA A 56 43.65 -59.84 43.41
CA ALA A 56 44.41 -58.68 42.92
C ALA A 56 44.36 -58.55 41.39
N ARG A 57 44.50 -59.65 40.63
CA ARG A 57 44.33 -59.65 39.16
C ARG A 57 42.90 -59.28 38.74
N ARG A 58 41.87 -59.78 39.43
CA ARG A 58 40.46 -59.44 39.17
C ARG A 58 40.18 -57.97 39.45
N LEU A 59 40.67 -57.43 40.57
CA LEU A 59 40.57 -56.01 40.91
C LEU A 59 41.35 -55.13 39.92
N ALA A 60 42.53 -55.55 39.47
CA ALA A 60 43.29 -54.82 38.45
C ALA A 60 42.53 -54.72 37.12
N ARG A 61 41.94 -55.83 36.65
CA ARG A 61 41.07 -55.84 35.45
C ARG A 61 39.81 -54.99 35.62
N ALA A 62 39.13 -55.11 36.76
CA ALA A 62 37.96 -54.29 37.05
C ALA A 62 38.29 -52.78 37.10
N ASN A 63 39.44 -52.41 37.67
CA ASN A 63 39.92 -51.03 37.65
C ASN A 63 40.27 -50.56 36.22
N GLU A 64 40.90 -51.41 35.41
CA GLU A 64 41.20 -51.12 34.00
C GLU A 64 39.92 -50.97 33.16
N GLU A 65 38.92 -51.82 33.38
CA GLU A 65 37.60 -51.71 32.75
C GLU A 65 36.87 -50.43 33.18
N LEU A 66 36.95 -50.06 34.46
CA LEU A 66 36.36 -48.83 34.99
C LEU A 66 37.05 -47.56 34.47
N THR A 67 38.39 -47.52 34.39
CA THR A 67 39.09 -46.36 33.81
C THR A 67 38.85 -46.24 32.31
N ASN A 68 38.73 -47.37 31.59
CA ASN A 68 38.32 -47.38 30.18
C ASN A 68 36.87 -46.90 29.99
N GLN A 69 35.95 -47.24 30.91
CA GLN A 69 34.57 -46.74 30.90
C GLN A 69 34.51 -45.24 31.23
N GLN A 70 35.24 -44.79 32.24
CA GLN A 70 35.38 -43.37 32.61
C GLN A 70 35.92 -42.55 31.44
N TYR A 71 37.03 -42.97 30.82
CA TYR A 71 37.62 -42.26 29.68
C TYR A 71 36.68 -42.15 28.48
N ARG A 72 35.88 -43.20 28.21
CA ARG A 72 34.83 -43.15 27.17
C ARG A 72 33.72 -42.15 27.53
N ALA A 73 33.20 -42.22 28.75
CA ALA A 73 32.15 -41.31 29.22
C ALA A 73 32.61 -39.84 29.26
N GLU A 74 33.87 -39.58 29.66
CA GLU A 74 34.50 -38.27 29.61
C GLU A 74 34.62 -37.77 28.17
N LYS A 75 35.09 -38.62 27.24
CA LYS A 75 35.18 -38.28 25.82
C LYS A 75 33.81 -37.97 25.22
N ASP A 76 32.82 -38.85 25.41
CA ASP A 76 31.46 -38.67 24.90
C ASP A 76 30.84 -37.38 25.48
N THR A 77 31.10 -37.07 26.75
CA THR A 77 30.70 -35.82 27.40
C THR A 77 31.37 -34.60 26.75
N VAL A 78 32.67 -34.66 26.43
CA VAL A 78 33.38 -33.59 25.71
C VAL A 78 32.84 -33.43 24.29
N ASP A 79 32.59 -34.51 23.55
CA ASP A 79 32.04 -34.45 22.20
C ASP A 79 30.61 -33.85 22.19
N ILE A 80 29.77 -34.19 23.18
CA ILE A 80 28.46 -33.55 23.40
C ILE A 80 28.62 -32.06 23.74
N ILE A 81 29.51 -31.69 24.67
CA ILE A 81 29.73 -30.30 25.07
C ILE A 81 30.27 -29.45 23.89
N THR A 82 31.18 -29.97 23.07
CA THR A 82 31.66 -29.23 21.89
C THR A 82 30.59 -29.10 20.81
N PHE A 83 29.68 -30.08 20.66
CA PHE A 83 28.53 -29.96 19.76
C PHE A 83 27.55 -28.89 20.25
N LEU A 84 27.19 -28.89 21.54
CA LEU A 84 26.32 -27.88 22.13
C LEU A 84 26.92 -26.48 22.01
N LYS A 85 28.19 -26.29 22.42
CA LYS A 85 28.89 -24.99 22.28
C LYS A 85 28.91 -24.47 20.84
N ARG A 86 29.10 -25.34 19.84
CA ARG A 86 29.00 -24.95 18.42
C ARG A 86 27.58 -24.51 18.06
N LYS A 87 26.57 -25.28 18.47
CA LYS A 87 25.15 -24.98 18.22
C LYS A 87 24.66 -23.73 18.95
N ASP A 88 25.26 -23.37 20.08
CA ASP A 88 24.95 -22.14 20.80
C ASP A 88 25.64 -20.93 20.16
N ALA A 89 26.91 -21.04 19.77
CA ALA A 89 27.59 -20.01 18.97
C ALA A 89 26.89 -19.73 17.62
N GLU A 90 26.39 -20.76 16.92
CA GLU A 90 25.56 -20.62 15.71
C GLU A 90 24.26 -19.83 15.98
N LYS A 91 23.63 -20.02 17.15
CA LYS A 91 22.44 -19.26 17.56
C LYS A 91 22.80 -17.82 17.90
N GLU A 92 23.87 -17.60 18.67
CA GLU A 92 24.35 -16.26 19.04
C GLU A 92 24.70 -15.43 17.80
N GLU A 93 25.42 -16.00 16.83
CA GLU A 93 25.71 -15.37 15.54
C GLU A 93 24.42 -15.06 14.74
N LYS A 94 23.42 -15.95 14.80
CA LYS A 94 22.11 -15.70 14.18
C LYS A 94 21.32 -14.60 14.90
N ILE A 95 21.34 -14.56 16.23
CA ILE A 95 20.71 -13.51 17.05
C ILE A 95 21.37 -12.16 16.74
N ALA A 96 22.70 -12.08 16.76
CA ALA A 96 23.44 -10.86 16.44
C ALA A 96 23.13 -10.33 15.02
N ARG A 97 23.03 -11.21 14.02
CA ARG A 97 22.59 -10.84 12.67
C ARG A 97 21.16 -10.32 12.63
N LEU A 98 20.22 -10.98 13.31
CA LEU A 98 18.81 -10.55 13.37
C LEU A 98 18.65 -9.23 14.14
N GLU A 99 19.40 -9.01 15.21
CA GLU A 99 19.46 -7.72 15.90
C GLU A 99 20.05 -6.61 15.04
N GLY A 100 21.12 -6.90 14.28
CA GLY A 100 21.70 -5.95 13.32
C GLY A 100 20.71 -5.55 12.23
N GLN A 101 20.00 -6.53 11.67
CA GLN A 101 18.91 -6.29 10.71
C GLN A 101 17.76 -5.50 11.34
N LEU A 102 17.34 -5.81 12.57
CA LEU A 102 16.30 -5.08 13.28
C LEU A 102 16.70 -3.62 13.57
N LYS A 103 17.95 -3.39 13.99
CA LYS A 103 18.53 -2.05 14.22
C LYS A 103 18.59 -1.25 12.91
N SER A 104 19.06 -1.87 11.82
CA SER A 104 19.08 -1.28 10.48
C SER A 104 17.68 -0.92 9.98
N LYS A 105 16.70 -1.84 10.07
CA LYS A 105 15.32 -1.59 9.63
C LYS A 105 14.59 -0.55 10.49
N LYS A 106 14.84 -0.51 11.81
CA LYS A 106 14.34 0.57 12.67
C LYS A 106 14.94 1.92 12.30
N LYS A 107 16.23 1.97 11.96
CA LYS A 107 16.87 3.20 11.48
C LYS A 107 16.27 3.66 10.15
N GLN A 108 16.12 2.77 9.16
CA GLN A 108 15.49 3.09 7.87
C GLN A 108 14.07 3.63 8.06
N ALA A 109 13.23 2.98 8.87
CA ALA A 109 11.87 3.44 9.13
C ALA A 109 11.80 4.79 9.87
N LEU A 110 12.84 5.18 10.62
CA LEU A 110 12.95 6.52 11.21
C LEU A 110 13.37 7.56 10.15
N GLU A 111 14.38 7.26 9.33
CA GLU A 111 14.85 8.14 8.25
C GLU A 111 13.75 8.37 7.19
N GLU A 112 13.00 7.33 6.83
CA GLU A 112 11.82 7.39 5.94
C GLU A 112 10.70 8.27 6.55
N ASN A 113 10.43 8.14 7.85
CA ASN A 113 9.40 8.93 8.54
C ASN A 113 9.83 10.40 8.75
N GLU A 114 11.10 10.67 9.03
CA GLU A 114 11.65 12.02 9.12
C GLU A 114 11.58 12.75 7.76
N GLN A 115 11.89 12.05 6.65
CA GLN A 115 11.71 12.57 5.29
C GLN A 115 10.24 12.87 5.00
N LEU A 116 9.33 11.92 5.27
CA LEU A 116 7.90 12.09 5.04
C LEU A 116 7.30 13.26 5.84
N VAL A 117 7.70 13.43 7.10
CA VAL A 117 7.32 14.58 7.95
C VAL A 117 7.87 15.89 7.38
N ALA A 118 9.12 15.92 6.92
CA ALA A 118 9.71 17.11 6.30
C ALA A 118 8.99 17.51 4.99
N GLU A 119 8.65 16.53 4.14
CA GLU A 119 7.88 16.77 2.91
C GLU A 119 6.48 17.31 3.19
N TYR A 120 5.74 16.71 4.12
CA TYR A 120 4.41 17.21 4.49
C TYR A 120 4.47 18.58 5.15
N THR A 121 5.45 18.84 6.02
CA THR A 121 5.66 20.19 6.61
C THR A 121 5.92 21.22 5.51
N LEU A 122 6.78 20.91 4.54
CA LEU A 122 7.07 21.79 3.40
C LEU A 122 5.86 21.98 2.47
N LYS A 123 4.99 20.97 2.35
CA LYS A 123 3.71 21.04 1.61
C LYS A 123 2.67 21.91 2.36
N ILE A 124 2.60 21.80 3.68
CA ILE A 124 1.75 22.63 4.56
C ILE A 124 2.18 24.10 4.45
N ASN A 125 3.45 24.41 4.70
CA ASN A 125 3.98 25.78 4.64
C ASN A 125 3.70 26.45 3.27
N LYS A 126 3.81 25.70 2.16
CA LYS A 126 3.47 26.17 0.80
C LYS A 126 1.98 26.43 0.58
N LEU A 127 1.10 25.76 1.32
CA LEU A 127 -0.35 26.01 1.28
C LEU A 127 -0.73 27.19 2.17
N GLU A 128 -0.11 27.31 3.35
CA GLU A 128 -0.27 28.45 4.26
C GLU A 128 0.20 29.76 3.60
N GLU A 129 1.36 29.77 2.93
CA GLU A 129 1.85 30.94 2.18
C GLU A 129 0.88 31.37 1.07
N LYS A 130 0.29 30.41 0.35
CA LYS A 130 -0.73 30.67 -0.68
C LYS A 130 -2.05 31.16 -0.08
N PHE A 131 -2.43 30.64 1.08
CA PHE A 131 -3.61 31.06 1.83
C PHE A 131 -3.44 32.51 2.32
N GLU A 132 -2.30 32.85 2.92
CA GLU A 132 -2.04 34.20 3.43
C GLU A 132 -1.91 35.23 2.31
N LYS A 133 -1.35 34.85 1.15
CA LYS A 133 -1.41 35.70 -0.07
C LYS A 133 -2.85 36.01 -0.48
N ARG A 134 -3.70 34.99 -0.64
CA ARG A 134 -5.13 35.17 -0.97
C ARG A 134 -5.92 35.91 0.12
N SER A 135 -5.59 35.69 1.39
CA SER A 135 -6.16 36.39 2.54
C SER A 135 -5.91 37.90 2.44
N ASN A 136 -4.69 38.30 2.06
CA ASN A 136 -4.33 39.71 1.89
C ASN A 136 -4.84 40.32 0.58
N GLU A 137 -4.88 39.57 -0.53
CA GLU A 137 -5.60 39.97 -1.76
C GLU A 137 -7.08 40.26 -1.46
N PHE A 138 -7.76 39.36 -0.73
CA PHE A 138 -9.14 39.57 -0.31
C PHE A 138 -9.30 40.77 0.63
N ARG A 139 -8.35 41.00 1.54
CA ARG A 139 -8.30 42.16 2.45
C ARG A 139 -8.19 43.48 1.67
N MET A 140 -7.34 43.53 0.63
CA MET A 140 -7.17 44.66 -0.29
C MET A 140 -8.48 44.97 -1.03
N ILE A 141 -9.05 43.96 -1.71
CA ILE A 141 -10.31 44.07 -2.47
C ILE A 141 -11.47 44.49 -1.54
N GLN A 142 -11.52 44.01 -0.30
CA GLN A 142 -12.52 44.44 0.68
C GLN A 142 -12.31 45.91 1.12
N GLY A 143 -11.08 46.42 1.11
CA GLY A 143 -10.76 47.83 1.31
C GLY A 143 -11.24 48.70 0.16
N GLU A 144 -10.89 48.34 -1.08
CA GLU A 144 -11.34 49.02 -2.31
C GLU A 144 -12.87 49.02 -2.43
N LEU A 145 -13.53 47.92 -2.09
CA LEU A 145 -14.99 47.85 -2.09
C LEU A 145 -15.63 48.80 -1.05
N LYS A 146 -14.94 49.16 0.04
CA LYS A 146 -15.41 50.19 0.99
C LYS A 146 -15.24 51.59 0.40
N THR A 147 -14.07 51.92 -0.17
CA THR A 147 -13.83 53.24 -0.77
C THR A 147 -14.74 53.50 -1.98
N ILE A 148 -15.02 52.47 -2.80
CA ILE A 148 -16.00 52.54 -3.90
C ILE A 148 -17.42 52.78 -3.38
N LYS A 149 -17.83 52.16 -2.26
CA LYS A 149 -19.14 52.41 -1.63
C LYS A 149 -19.25 53.84 -1.08
N GLU A 150 -18.20 54.34 -0.45
CA GLU A 150 -18.14 55.74 0.02
C GLU A 150 -18.15 56.73 -1.14
N PHE A 151 -17.41 56.46 -2.22
CA PHE A 151 -17.43 57.27 -3.44
C PHE A 151 -18.82 57.30 -4.07
N ARG A 152 -19.51 56.16 -4.18
CA ARG A 152 -20.91 56.11 -4.68
C ARG A 152 -21.85 56.94 -3.80
N LYS A 153 -21.71 56.89 -2.47
CA LYS A 153 -22.51 57.72 -1.55
C LYS A 153 -22.23 59.22 -1.75
N LYS A 154 -20.97 59.64 -1.82
CA LYS A 154 -20.57 61.03 -2.08
C LYS A 154 -21.04 61.52 -3.45
N LYS A 155 -20.93 60.69 -4.48
CA LYS A 155 -21.42 60.99 -5.83
C LYS A 155 -22.93 61.25 -5.82
N ALA A 156 -23.72 60.35 -5.25
CA ALA A 156 -25.18 60.51 -5.18
C ALA A 156 -25.59 61.78 -4.41
N GLN A 157 -24.86 62.13 -3.34
CA GLN A 157 -25.07 63.38 -2.60
C GLN A 157 -24.76 64.62 -3.48
N MET A 158 -23.61 64.65 -4.17
CA MET A 158 -23.27 65.77 -5.06
C MET A 158 -24.24 65.90 -6.25
N GLU A 159 -24.75 64.78 -6.78
CA GLU A 159 -25.78 64.79 -7.83
C GLU A 159 -27.12 65.36 -7.30
N GLN A 160 -27.50 65.03 -6.05
CA GLN A 160 -28.66 65.62 -5.40
C GLN A 160 -28.48 67.13 -5.12
N GLU A 161 -27.31 67.55 -4.65
CA GLU A 161 -26.97 68.95 -4.40
C GLU A 161 -26.96 69.77 -5.71
N LEU A 162 -26.37 69.25 -6.78
CA LEU A 162 -26.40 69.87 -8.11
C LEU A 162 -27.82 70.02 -8.66
N ASN A 163 -28.69 69.03 -8.47
CA ASN A 163 -30.09 69.11 -8.90
C ASN A 163 -30.88 70.12 -8.07
N SER A 164 -30.64 70.20 -6.75
CA SER A 164 -31.23 71.23 -5.87
C SER A 164 -30.79 72.65 -6.24
N ILE A 165 -29.53 72.84 -6.64
CA ILE A 165 -29.01 74.12 -7.12
C ILE A 165 -29.61 74.49 -8.48
N LYS A 166 -29.75 73.54 -9.42
CA LYS A 166 -30.41 73.77 -10.71
C LYS A 166 -31.88 74.18 -10.54
N GLU A 167 -32.60 73.51 -9.66
CA GLU A 167 -34.01 73.82 -9.37
C GLU A 167 -34.15 75.21 -8.73
N SER A 168 -33.34 75.54 -7.72
CA SER A 168 -33.39 76.87 -7.09
C SER A 168 -32.96 77.99 -8.05
N MET A 169 -31.99 77.74 -8.95
CA MET A 169 -31.62 78.66 -10.02
C MET A 169 -32.75 78.84 -11.05
N TYR A 170 -33.45 77.77 -11.43
CA TYR A 170 -34.59 77.83 -12.35
C TYR A 170 -35.77 78.60 -11.75
N ILE A 171 -36.09 78.35 -10.47
CA ILE A 171 -37.12 79.09 -9.74
C ILE A 171 -36.75 80.58 -9.66
N ALA A 172 -35.50 80.91 -9.28
CA ALA A 172 -35.05 82.30 -9.19
C ALA A 172 -35.06 83.03 -10.54
N ASP A 173 -34.60 82.40 -11.62
CA ASP A 173 -34.68 82.95 -12.99
C ASP A 173 -36.14 83.18 -13.43
N ARG A 174 -37.05 82.24 -13.11
CA ARG A 174 -38.49 82.40 -13.39
C ARG A 174 -39.08 83.56 -12.60
N GLU A 175 -38.80 83.66 -11.30
CA GLU A 175 -39.26 84.75 -10.43
C GLU A 175 -38.70 86.11 -10.86
N HIS A 176 -37.43 86.16 -11.29
CA HIS A 176 -36.83 87.36 -11.88
C HIS A 176 -37.49 87.76 -13.19
N LYS A 177 -37.78 86.83 -14.10
CA LYS A 177 -38.52 87.09 -15.34
C LYS A 177 -39.96 87.56 -15.08
N GLU A 178 -40.67 86.92 -14.16
CA GLU A 178 -41.98 87.36 -13.70
C GLU A 178 -41.91 88.76 -13.05
N SER A 179 -40.84 89.09 -12.33
CA SER A 179 -40.62 90.43 -11.75
C SER A 179 -40.34 91.49 -12.81
N LEU A 180 -39.48 91.19 -13.80
CA LEU A 180 -39.19 92.06 -14.94
C LEU A 180 -40.46 92.34 -15.75
N ALA A 181 -41.20 91.32 -16.17
CA ALA A 181 -42.47 91.50 -16.90
C ALA A 181 -43.50 92.34 -16.11
N ARG A 182 -43.55 92.18 -14.78
CA ARG A 182 -44.39 93.02 -13.90
C ARG A 182 -43.90 94.47 -13.78
N MET A 183 -42.62 94.75 -13.96
CA MET A 183 -42.10 96.12 -14.05
C MET A 183 -42.32 96.71 -15.45
N GLU A 184 -42.00 95.96 -16.50
CA GLU A 184 -42.21 96.35 -17.90
C GLU A 184 -43.66 96.72 -18.17
N HIS A 185 -44.63 95.92 -17.70
CA HIS A 185 -46.05 96.24 -17.85
C HIS A 185 -46.47 97.53 -17.15
N LYS A 186 -45.88 97.84 -15.98
CA LYS A 186 -46.10 99.12 -15.27
C LYS A 186 -45.47 100.29 -16.04
N PHE A 187 -44.21 100.15 -16.46
CA PHE A 187 -43.51 101.17 -17.26
C PHE A 187 -44.22 101.44 -18.59
N PHE A 188 -44.73 100.40 -19.27
CA PHE A 188 -45.46 100.55 -20.53
C PHE A 188 -46.81 101.25 -20.31
N SER A 189 -47.54 100.89 -19.24
CA SER A 189 -48.81 101.56 -18.87
C SER A 189 -48.60 103.04 -18.58
N GLU A 190 -47.57 103.38 -17.80
CA GLU A 190 -47.25 104.75 -17.44
C GLU A 190 -46.65 105.55 -18.63
N LYS A 191 -45.85 104.90 -19.48
CA LYS A 191 -45.40 105.46 -20.75
C LYS A 191 -46.58 105.84 -21.64
N VAL A 192 -47.55 104.95 -21.84
CA VAL A 192 -48.75 105.21 -22.66
C VAL A 192 -49.62 106.33 -22.05
N ARG A 193 -49.65 106.48 -20.71
CA ARG A 193 -50.29 107.63 -20.05
C ARG A 193 -49.58 108.94 -20.41
N LEU A 194 -48.26 108.97 -20.29
CA LEU A 194 -47.44 110.17 -20.58
C LEU A 194 -47.41 110.52 -22.07
N GLU A 195 -47.39 109.53 -22.96
CA GLU A 195 -47.48 109.74 -24.42
C GLU A 195 -48.82 110.39 -24.78
N LYS A 196 -49.95 109.91 -24.24
CA LYS A 196 -51.26 110.56 -24.46
C LYS A 196 -51.31 112.00 -23.94
N GLU A 197 -50.71 112.28 -22.78
CA GLU A 197 -50.61 113.64 -22.25
C GLU A 197 -49.69 114.55 -23.08
N ALA A 198 -48.69 113.98 -23.75
CA ALA A 198 -47.82 114.71 -24.69
C ALA A 198 -48.53 114.94 -26.03
N GLU A 199 -49.15 113.91 -26.63
CA GLU A 199 -49.95 114.00 -27.86
C GLU A 199 -51.06 115.04 -27.72
N GLN A 200 -51.78 115.07 -26.60
CA GLN A 200 -52.84 116.05 -26.36
C GLN A 200 -52.32 117.49 -26.33
N ARG A 201 -51.13 117.73 -25.76
CA ARG A 201 -50.46 119.05 -25.79
C ARG A 201 -49.92 119.39 -27.18
N ILE A 202 -49.40 118.41 -27.92
CA ILE A 202 -48.90 118.59 -29.28
C ILE A 202 -50.06 118.93 -30.23
N ALA A 203 -51.20 118.25 -30.14
CA ALA A 203 -52.41 118.58 -30.91
C ALA A 203 -52.86 120.03 -30.65
N GLN A 204 -52.92 120.44 -29.38
CA GLN A 204 -53.22 121.82 -28.97
C GLN A 204 -52.19 122.86 -29.44
N LEU A 205 -50.98 122.47 -29.81
CA LEU A 205 -49.96 123.37 -30.39
C LEU A 205 -50.01 123.36 -31.92
N ALA A 206 -50.21 122.20 -32.52
CA ALA A 206 -50.37 122.03 -33.96
C ALA A 206 -51.60 122.78 -34.48
N GLU A 207 -52.73 122.73 -33.78
CA GLU A 207 -53.93 123.50 -34.14
C GLU A 207 -53.68 125.02 -34.12
N ARG A 208 -52.91 125.52 -33.15
CA ARG A 208 -52.49 126.95 -33.13
C ARG A 208 -51.56 127.29 -34.28
N ALA A 209 -50.49 126.51 -34.47
CA ALA A 209 -49.51 126.74 -35.52
C ALA A 209 -50.11 126.60 -36.94
N HIS A 210 -51.06 125.68 -37.14
CA HIS A 210 -51.72 125.49 -38.43
C HIS A 210 -52.70 126.63 -38.76
N ASN A 211 -53.39 127.19 -37.77
CA ASN A 211 -54.19 128.40 -37.94
C ASN A 211 -53.32 129.63 -38.25
N GLU A 212 -52.11 129.71 -37.69
CA GLU A 212 -51.16 130.80 -37.93
C GLU A 212 -50.46 130.68 -39.30
N ALA A 213 -50.08 129.47 -39.72
CA ALA A 213 -49.42 129.20 -41.00
C ALA A 213 -50.31 129.42 -42.24
N ILE A 214 -51.64 129.27 -42.10
CA ILE A 214 -52.59 129.55 -43.20
C ILE A 214 -52.58 131.04 -43.61
N VAL A 215 -52.12 131.94 -42.74
CA VAL A 215 -52.21 133.40 -42.94
C VAL A 215 -51.05 134.00 -43.76
N GLN A 216 -49.95 133.26 -44.02
CA GLN A 216 -48.67 133.88 -44.44
C GLN A 216 -47.98 133.34 -45.73
N LEU A 217 -48.70 132.80 -46.73
CA LEU A 217 -48.03 132.26 -47.94
C LEU A 217 -48.63 132.72 -49.29
N ASP A 218 -47.83 133.52 -50.01
CA ASP A 218 -48.02 133.90 -51.43
C ASP A 218 -47.30 132.96 -52.42
N ASP A 219 -47.63 133.09 -53.71
CA ASP A 219 -47.19 132.18 -54.78
C ASP A 219 -45.68 132.20 -55.11
N ALA A 220 -44.97 133.29 -54.83
CA ALA A 220 -43.52 133.36 -55.07
C ALA A 220 -42.77 132.26 -54.27
N SER A 221 -43.12 132.08 -53.00
CA SER A 221 -42.60 131.03 -52.13
C SER A 221 -42.91 129.63 -52.67
N ARG A 222 -44.14 129.42 -53.18
CA ARG A 222 -44.60 128.15 -53.76
C ARG A 222 -43.81 127.71 -55.00
N SER A 223 -43.09 128.62 -55.67
CA SER A 223 -42.21 128.27 -56.79
C SER A 223 -40.83 127.80 -56.32
N VAL A 224 -40.19 128.53 -55.39
CA VAL A 224 -38.86 128.18 -54.84
C VAL A 224 -38.89 126.84 -54.09
N PHE A 225 -39.97 126.56 -53.35
CA PHE A 225 -40.16 125.28 -52.69
C PHE A 225 -40.14 124.09 -53.65
N LYS A 226 -40.70 124.20 -54.88
CA LYS A 226 -40.75 123.08 -55.85
C LYS A 226 -39.37 122.65 -56.34
N GLU A 227 -38.48 123.61 -56.58
CA GLU A 227 -37.11 123.30 -57.03
C GLU A 227 -36.23 122.82 -55.86
N ASN A 228 -36.45 123.35 -54.65
CA ASN A 228 -35.78 122.85 -53.45
C ASN A 228 -36.20 121.39 -53.13
N VAL A 229 -37.47 121.04 -53.34
CA VAL A 229 -37.97 119.67 -53.24
C VAL A 229 -37.27 118.76 -54.25
N ARG A 230 -37.19 119.13 -55.53
CA ARG A 230 -36.48 118.33 -56.56
C ARG A 230 -35.01 118.05 -56.23
N LEU A 231 -34.28 119.08 -55.78
CA LEU A 231 -32.88 118.92 -55.37
C LEU A 231 -32.75 118.04 -54.11
N SER A 232 -33.71 118.13 -53.19
CA SER A 232 -33.78 117.26 -52.00
C SER A 232 -34.13 115.81 -52.35
N GLU A 233 -34.99 115.58 -53.33
CA GLU A 233 -35.33 114.26 -53.87
C GLU A 233 -34.09 113.60 -54.52
N ALA A 234 -33.37 114.35 -55.36
CA ALA A 234 -32.13 113.86 -55.98
C ALA A 234 -31.05 113.51 -54.93
N LEU A 235 -30.86 114.36 -53.92
CA LEU A 235 -29.96 114.08 -52.80
C LEU A 235 -30.40 112.82 -52.02
N SER A 236 -31.70 112.67 -51.78
CA SER A 236 -32.27 111.50 -51.08
C SER A 236 -32.02 110.19 -51.82
N CYS A 237 -32.04 110.19 -53.16
CA CYS A 237 -31.69 109.01 -53.95
C CYS A 237 -30.23 108.60 -53.75
N HIS A 238 -29.27 109.51 -53.90
CA HIS A 238 -27.85 109.19 -53.70
C HIS A 238 -27.52 108.83 -52.24
N MET A 239 -28.20 109.42 -51.25
CA MET A 239 -28.05 108.99 -49.85
C MET A 239 -28.51 107.55 -49.63
N LYS A 240 -29.60 107.10 -50.29
CA LYS A 240 -30.06 105.70 -50.22
C LYS A 240 -29.06 104.75 -50.87
N GLU A 241 -28.56 105.09 -52.07
CA GLU A 241 -27.52 104.30 -52.76
C GLU A 241 -26.27 104.12 -51.88
N VAL A 242 -25.80 105.18 -51.22
CA VAL A 242 -24.66 105.13 -50.30
C VAL A 242 -24.97 104.25 -49.08
N ASP A 243 -26.15 104.36 -48.48
CA ASP A 243 -26.51 103.58 -47.29
C ASP A 243 -26.79 102.10 -47.62
N ASP A 244 -27.30 101.79 -48.81
CA ASP A 244 -27.50 100.41 -49.29
C ASP A 244 -26.18 99.73 -49.67
N LEU A 245 -25.24 100.46 -50.30
CA LEU A 245 -23.86 100.00 -50.47
C LEU A 245 -23.15 99.78 -49.12
N ARG A 246 -23.40 100.65 -48.14
CA ARG A 246 -22.87 100.52 -46.78
C ARG A 246 -23.44 99.29 -46.07
N LYS A 247 -24.74 99.03 -46.17
CA LYS A 247 -25.39 97.79 -45.66
C LYS A 247 -24.75 96.55 -46.30
N MET A 248 -24.65 96.51 -47.63
CA MET A 248 -24.03 95.38 -48.35
C MET A 248 -22.57 95.14 -47.91
N THR A 249 -21.80 96.21 -47.70
CA THR A 249 -20.41 96.09 -47.22
C THR A 249 -20.33 95.57 -45.78
N VAL A 250 -21.28 95.95 -44.91
CA VAL A 250 -21.39 95.39 -43.55
C VAL A 250 -21.81 93.92 -43.59
N SER A 251 -22.85 93.55 -44.34
CA SER A 251 -23.29 92.15 -44.46
C SER A 251 -22.21 91.24 -45.04
N LEU A 252 -21.48 91.69 -46.07
CA LEU A 252 -20.33 90.93 -46.61
C LEU A 252 -19.17 90.83 -45.61
N ALA A 253 -18.97 91.81 -44.73
CA ALA A 253 -17.99 91.71 -43.65
C ALA A 253 -18.43 90.70 -42.58
N GLU A 254 -19.69 90.75 -42.16
CA GLU A 254 -20.30 89.80 -41.21
C GLU A 254 -20.23 88.36 -41.76
N GLU A 255 -20.63 88.13 -43.01
CA GLU A 255 -20.50 86.84 -43.69
C GLU A 255 -19.04 86.34 -43.69
N ASN A 256 -18.08 87.18 -44.09
CA ASN A 256 -16.65 86.82 -44.07
C ASN A 256 -16.15 86.46 -42.65
N THR A 257 -16.58 87.17 -41.61
CA THR A 257 -16.21 86.79 -40.23
C THR A 257 -16.84 85.47 -39.80
N SER A 258 -18.10 85.19 -40.18
CA SER A 258 -18.76 83.93 -39.89
C SER A 258 -18.11 82.73 -40.61
N LEU A 259 -17.69 82.91 -41.87
CA LEU A 259 -16.96 81.92 -42.65
C LEU A 259 -15.55 81.67 -42.10
N ALA A 260 -14.87 82.71 -41.60
CA ALA A 260 -13.58 82.56 -40.93
C ALA A 260 -13.71 81.72 -39.65
N LEU A 261 -14.69 82.01 -38.79
CA LEU A 261 -14.98 81.24 -37.57
C LEU A 261 -15.42 79.80 -37.88
N HIS A 262 -16.23 79.59 -38.92
CA HIS A 262 -16.64 78.25 -39.33
C HIS A 262 -15.47 77.43 -39.90
N LYS A 263 -14.56 78.07 -40.64
CA LYS A 263 -13.31 77.44 -41.08
C LYS A 263 -12.42 77.06 -39.90
N GLU A 264 -12.20 77.97 -38.94
CA GLU A 264 -11.34 77.71 -37.78
C GLU A 264 -11.88 76.56 -36.92
N THR A 265 -13.16 76.58 -36.60
CA THR A 265 -13.82 75.49 -35.86
C THR A 265 -13.77 74.15 -36.60
N SER A 266 -13.95 74.16 -37.93
CA SER A 266 -13.79 72.95 -38.76
C SER A 266 -12.35 72.44 -38.77
N GLU A 267 -11.35 73.32 -38.85
CA GLU A 267 -9.94 72.94 -38.77
C GLU A 267 -9.57 72.35 -37.40
N LEU A 268 -10.09 72.90 -36.30
CA LEU A 268 -9.89 72.36 -34.95
C LEU A 268 -10.53 70.97 -34.82
N MET A 269 -11.77 70.81 -35.27
CA MET A 269 -12.49 69.53 -35.29
C MET A 269 -11.74 68.46 -36.12
N ILE A 270 -11.17 68.83 -37.26
CA ILE A 270 -10.35 67.92 -38.08
C ILE A 270 -9.06 67.53 -37.34
N LYS A 271 -8.39 68.48 -36.67
CA LYS A 271 -7.17 68.20 -35.87
C LYS A 271 -7.45 67.24 -34.72
N GLU A 272 -8.60 67.37 -34.05
CA GLU A 272 -9.03 66.48 -32.95
C GLU A 272 -9.45 65.08 -33.45
N ASN A 273 -10.21 64.98 -34.55
CA ASN A 273 -10.51 63.69 -35.17
C ASN A 273 -9.22 62.95 -35.61
N VAL A 274 -8.23 63.68 -36.16
CA VAL A 274 -6.95 63.11 -36.59
C VAL A 274 -6.08 62.65 -35.39
N SER A 275 -6.14 63.32 -34.24
CA SER A 275 -5.43 62.84 -33.03
C SER A 275 -6.14 61.64 -32.40
N GLN A 276 -7.48 61.62 -32.37
CA GLN A 276 -8.26 60.49 -31.86
C GLN A 276 -8.06 59.22 -32.71
N VAL A 277 -8.15 59.34 -34.05
CA VAL A 277 -7.90 58.23 -34.98
C VAL A 277 -6.45 57.73 -34.88
N ARG A 278 -5.48 58.61 -34.59
CA ARG A 278 -4.09 58.18 -34.34
C ARG A 278 -3.99 57.32 -33.07
N ALA A 279 -4.53 57.80 -31.94
CA ALA A 279 -4.50 57.06 -30.68
C ALA A 279 -5.20 55.68 -30.80
N GLN A 280 -6.33 55.61 -31.50
CA GLN A 280 -7.02 54.35 -31.79
C GLN A 280 -6.16 53.40 -32.65
N ASN A 281 -5.43 53.90 -33.66
CA ASN A 281 -4.53 53.08 -34.45
C ASN A 281 -3.32 52.56 -33.64
N GLU A 282 -2.81 53.37 -32.71
CA GLU A 282 -1.74 52.97 -31.78
C GLU A 282 -2.22 51.86 -30.82
N GLU A 283 -3.43 51.99 -30.23
CA GLU A 283 -4.06 50.94 -29.41
C GLU A 283 -4.31 49.66 -30.23
N ILE A 284 -4.84 49.77 -31.45
CA ILE A 284 -5.05 48.63 -32.36
C ILE A 284 -3.72 47.94 -32.70
N ALA A 285 -2.63 48.69 -32.88
CA ALA A 285 -1.30 48.11 -33.12
C ALA A 285 -0.77 47.35 -31.89
N GLU A 286 -0.93 47.90 -30.68
CA GLU A 286 -0.54 47.23 -29.44
C GLU A 286 -1.35 45.95 -29.20
N LEU A 287 -2.67 46.00 -29.41
CA LEU A 287 -3.56 44.83 -29.30
C LEU A 287 -3.22 43.75 -30.33
N ARG A 288 -2.91 44.12 -31.58
CA ARG A 288 -2.42 43.16 -32.60
C ARG A 288 -1.08 42.53 -32.22
N GLY A 289 -0.18 43.30 -31.61
CA GLY A 289 1.08 42.79 -31.07
C GLY A 289 0.85 41.76 -29.94
N LYS A 290 -0.06 42.05 -29.01
CA LYS A 290 -0.46 41.14 -27.92
C LYS A 290 -1.14 39.86 -28.44
N VAL A 291 -1.96 39.95 -29.49
CA VAL A 291 -2.55 38.76 -30.15
C VAL A 291 -1.44 37.91 -30.77
N GLY A 292 -0.52 38.50 -31.53
CA GLY A 292 0.56 37.77 -32.18
C GLY A 292 1.52 37.06 -31.20
N THR A 293 1.81 37.64 -30.03
CA THR A 293 2.63 36.96 -29.01
C THR A 293 1.88 35.83 -28.29
N LEU A 294 0.57 35.97 -28.09
CA LEU A 294 -0.28 34.89 -27.57
C LEU A 294 -0.44 33.74 -28.58
N GLU A 295 -0.61 34.04 -29.86
CA GLU A 295 -0.64 33.05 -30.94
C GLU A 295 0.67 32.26 -31.04
N GLN A 296 1.82 32.94 -30.92
CA GLN A 296 3.15 32.30 -30.87
C GLN A 296 3.30 31.40 -29.63
N ALA A 297 2.92 31.89 -28.45
CA ALA A 297 3.00 31.11 -27.21
C ALA A 297 2.09 29.88 -27.24
N LEU A 298 0.89 30.00 -27.80
CA LEU A 298 -0.06 28.89 -27.96
C LEU A 298 0.43 27.89 -29.02
N GLY A 299 1.01 28.35 -30.13
CA GLY A 299 1.63 27.49 -31.13
C GLY A 299 2.80 26.67 -30.58
N LEU A 300 3.66 27.27 -29.76
CA LEU A 300 4.73 26.56 -29.04
C LEU A 300 4.15 25.51 -28.07
N MET A 301 3.15 25.88 -27.28
CA MET A 301 2.49 24.97 -26.33
C MET A 301 1.81 23.78 -27.01
N VAL A 302 1.19 23.98 -28.18
CA VAL A 302 0.64 22.89 -29.00
C VAL A 302 1.75 21.98 -29.52
N GLY A 303 2.84 22.54 -30.06
CA GLY A 303 4.00 21.78 -30.52
C GLY A 303 4.83 21.11 -29.41
N GLU A 304 4.66 21.51 -28.15
CA GLU A 304 5.12 20.76 -26.97
C GLU A 304 4.17 19.60 -26.65
N PHE A 305 2.86 19.87 -26.56
CA PHE A 305 1.85 18.87 -26.27
C PHE A 305 1.80 17.72 -27.30
N GLU A 306 2.01 18.02 -28.59
CA GLU A 306 2.09 16.99 -29.64
C GLU A 306 3.33 16.10 -29.48
N ARG A 307 4.49 16.66 -29.10
CA ARG A 307 5.71 15.86 -28.84
C ARG A 307 5.57 15.01 -27.57
N ASP A 308 5.03 15.55 -26.49
CA ASP A 308 4.77 14.80 -25.26
C ASP A 308 3.77 13.65 -25.50
N LYS A 309 2.76 13.87 -26.34
CA LYS A 309 1.82 12.85 -26.79
C LYS A 309 2.49 11.77 -27.65
N GLU A 310 3.39 12.13 -28.56
CA GLU A 310 4.17 11.15 -29.34
C GLU A 310 5.13 10.35 -28.46
N GLU A 311 5.84 10.99 -27.51
CA GLU A 311 6.77 10.29 -26.63
C GLU A 311 6.04 9.36 -25.65
N THR A 312 4.92 9.78 -25.09
CA THR A 312 4.09 8.93 -24.22
C THR A 312 3.47 7.74 -24.98
N GLN A 313 3.04 7.94 -26.22
CA GLN A 313 2.60 6.83 -27.09
C GLN A 313 3.75 5.86 -27.41
N HIS A 314 4.94 6.38 -27.75
CA HIS A 314 6.12 5.54 -28.00
C HIS A 314 6.53 4.75 -26.75
N ARG A 315 6.55 5.39 -25.58
CA ARG A 315 6.86 4.76 -24.29
C ARG A 315 5.86 3.66 -23.93
N ALA A 316 4.57 3.87 -24.22
CA ALA A 316 3.53 2.85 -24.05
C ALA A 316 3.69 1.66 -25.02
N LEU A 317 4.05 1.90 -26.28
CA LEU A 317 4.34 0.85 -27.26
C LEU A 317 5.56 0.00 -26.87
N VAL A 318 6.65 0.63 -26.40
CA VAL A 318 7.84 -0.09 -25.91
C VAL A 318 7.51 -0.91 -24.66
N SER A 319 6.75 -0.35 -23.71
CA SER A 319 6.33 -1.06 -22.48
C SER A 319 5.44 -2.27 -22.79
N THR A 320 4.43 -2.11 -23.66
CA THR A 320 3.55 -3.22 -24.06
C THR A 320 4.28 -4.29 -24.86
N GLN A 321 5.23 -3.92 -25.73
CA GLN A 321 6.07 -4.89 -26.44
C GLN A 321 6.98 -5.67 -25.49
N ALA A 322 7.58 -5.01 -24.48
CA ALA A 322 8.36 -5.67 -23.44
C ALA A 322 7.51 -6.67 -22.64
N GLY A 323 6.32 -6.26 -22.19
CA GLY A 323 5.35 -7.13 -21.50
C GLY A 323 4.94 -8.35 -22.33
N GLN A 324 4.69 -8.18 -23.64
CA GLN A 324 4.40 -9.31 -24.53
C GLN A 324 5.56 -10.31 -24.59
N VAL A 325 6.80 -9.83 -24.70
CA VAL A 325 8.00 -10.69 -24.70
C VAL A 325 8.19 -11.44 -23.38
N GLU A 326 7.70 -10.91 -22.26
CA GLU A 326 7.70 -11.60 -20.97
C GLU A 326 6.56 -12.62 -20.83
N LEU A 327 5.35 -12.30 -21.28
CA LEU A 327 4.24 -13.25 -21.37
C LEU A 327 4.62 -14.46 -22.23
N ASP A 328 5.25 -14.22 -23.38
CA ASP A 328 5.81 -15.25 -24.27
C ASP A 328 6.80 -16.18 -23.58
N LYS A 329 7.69 -15.65 -22.72
CA LYS A 329 8.64 -16.44 -21.93
C LYS A 329 7.92 -17.26 -20.86
N LEU A 330 6.97 -16.66 -20.15
CA LEU A 330 6.20 -17.31 -19.09
C LEU A 330 5.33 -18.46 -19.62
N GLN A 331 4.66 -18.27 -20.77
CA GLN A 331 3.92 -19.34 -21.45
C GLN A 331 4.83 -20.52 -21.84
N LYS A 332 6.03 -20.24 -22.38
CA LYS A 332 7.02 -21.28 -22.72
C LYS A 332 7.50 -22.04 -21.48
N LEU A 333 7.70 -21.35 -20.35
CA LEU A 333 8.04 -21.98 -19.07
C LEU A 333 6.90 -22.84 -18.50
N LEU A 334 5.66 -22.36 -18.54
CA LEU A 334 4.47 -23.13 -18.12
C LEU A 334 4.33 -24.41 -18.93
N ALA A 335 4.38 -24.32 -20.27
CA ALA A 335 4.29 -25.49 -21.15
C ALA A 335 5.44 -26.51 -20.95
N MET A 336 6.59 -26.08 -20.43
CA MET A 336 7.67 -26.99 -20.01
C MET A 336 7.38 -27.65 -18.66
N ARG A 337 6.90 -26.89 -17.66
CA ARG A 337 6.49 -27.43 -16.35
C ARG A 337 5.31 -28.40 -16.46
N GLU A 338 4.37 -28.18 -17.37
CA GLU A 338 3.28 -29.12 -17.66
C GLU A 338 3.79 -30.44 -18.24
N LYS A 339 4.79 -30.41 -19.13
CA LYS A 339 5.43 -31.62 -19.67
C LYS A 339 6.20 -32.39 -18.59
N GLU A 340 6.91 -31.69 -17.71
CA GLU A 340 7.57 -32.29 -16.54
C GLU A 340 6.55 -32.92 -15.57
N MET A 341 5.51 -32.17 -15.20
CA MET A 341 4.40 -32.65 -14.36
C MET A 341 3.72 -33.88 -14.98
N GLY A 342 3.54 -33.90 -16.31
CA GLY A 342 3.01 -35.05 -17.05
C GLY A 342 3.97 -36.25 -17.09
N ARG A 343 5.29 -36.06 -16.97
CA ARG A 343 6.25 -37.16 -16.77
C ARG A 343 6.19 -37.68 -15.33
N VAL A 344 6.16 -36.79 -14.34
CA VAL A 344 6.05 -37.15 -12.90
C VAL A 344 4.75 -37.91 -12.63
N LYS A 345 3.60 -37.45 -13.15
CA LYS A 345 2.31 -38.13 -13.00
C LYS A 345 2.32 -39.55 -13.59
N ARG A 346 2.91 -39.75 -14.78
CA ARG A 346 3.05 -41.10 -15.39
C ARG A 346 3.97 -42.02 -14.59
N LEU A 347 5.09 -41.51 -14.09
CA LEU A 347 6.00 -42.28 -13.25
C LEU A 347 5.34 -42.67 -11.91
N ALA A 348 4.65 -41.72 -11.27
CA ALA A 348 3.90 -41.97 -10.03
C ALA A 348 2.77 -42.99 -10.24
N HIS A 349 2.05 -42.91 -11.36
CA HIS A 349 1.00 -43.88 -11.72
C HIS A 349 1.59 -45.28 -11.87
N SER A 350 2.68 -45.44 -12.63
CA SER A 350 3.36 -46.73 -12.85
C SER A 350 3.93 -47.33 -11.55
N ILE A 351 4.46 -46.50 -10.65
CA ILE A 351 4.91 -46.95 -9.31
C ILE A 351 3.72 -47.42 -8.45
N VAL A 352 2.55 -46.77 -8.57
CA VAL A 352 1.31 -47.21 -7.88
C VAL A 352 0.79 -48.51 -8.49
N GLU A 353 0.76 -48.65 -9.82
CA GLU A 353 0.36 -49.89 -10.51
C GLU A 353 1.24 -51.07 -10.10
N GLN A 354 2.56 -50.95 -10.21
CA GLN A 354 3.53 -51.97 -9.76
C GLN A 354 3.37 -52.31 -8.27
N ARG A 355 3.05 -51.32 -7.43
CA ARG A 355 2.76 -51.55 -6.02
C ARG A 355 1.46 -52.33 -5.83
N THR A 356 0.40 -51.99 -6.57
CA THR A 356 -0.88 -52.72 -6.53
C THR A 356 -0.72 -54.16 -7.02
N GLU A 357 0.04 -54.41 -8.08
CA GLU A 357 0.40 -55.77 -8.55
C GLU A 357 1.09 -56.58 -7.44
N LEU A 358 2.11 -56.00 -6.78
CA LEU A 358 2.79 -56.63 -5.65
C LEU A 358 1.86 -56.85 -4.45
N GLU A 359 0.96 -55.90 -4.15
CA GLU A 359 -0.02 -56.03 -3.06
C GLU A 359 -1.05 -57.12 -3.35
N CYS A 360 -1.49 -57.30 -4.60
CA CYS A 360 -2.31 -58.43 -5.03
C CYS A 360 -1.55 -59.75 -4.90
N PHE A 361 -0.33 -59.84 -5.42
CA PHE A 361 0.51 -61.04 -5.33
C PHE A 361 0.74 -61.49 -3.86
N PHE A 362 1.03 -60.56 -2.95
CA PHE A 362 1.16 -60.91 -1.53
C PHE A 362 -0.16 -61.34 -0.88
N GLN A 363 -1.31 -60.78 -1.29
CA GLN A 363 -2.62 -61.22 -0.81
C GLN A 363 -2.97 -62.62 -1.33
N GLU A 364 -2.69 -62.92 -2.60
CA GLU A 364 -2.88 -64.24 -3.21
C GLU A 364 -1.98 -65.29 -2.57
N ALA A 365 -0.69 -65.01 -2.39
CA ALA A 365 0.25 -65.91 -1.73
C ALA A 365 -0.14 -66.18 -0.27
N LEU A 366 -0.61 -65.15 0.47
CA LEU A 366 -1.17 -65.34 1.81
C LEU A 366 -2.50 -66.10 1.80
N GLY A 367 -3.28 -66.02 0.73
CA GLY A 367 -4.49 -66.82 0.51
C GLY A 367 -4.15 -68.30 0.32
N GLN A 368 -3.24 -68.60 -0.60
CA GLN A 368 -2.73 -69.96 -0.87
C GLN A 368 -2.15 -70.61 0.39
N VAL A 369 -1.27 -69.91 1.12
CA VAL A 369 -0.68 -70.44 2.35
C VAL A 369 -1.74 -70.69 3.43
N LYS A 370 -2.79 -69.87 3.55
CA LYS A 370 -3.90 -70.13 4.49
C LYS A 370 -4.73 -71.36 4.08
N GLN A 371 -4.98 -71.56 2.79
CA GLN A 371 -5.65 -72.76 2.29
C GLN A 371 -4.82 -74.01 2.58
N GLU A 372 -3.51 -73.94 2.35
CA GLU A 372 -2.59 -75.06 2.57
C GLU A 372 -2.37 -75.38 4.05
N ILE A 373 -2.36 -74.37 4.93
CA ILE A 373 -2.45 -74.56 6.40
C ILE A 373 -3.74 -75.31 6.77
N GLN A 374 -4.88 -74.97 6.17
CA GLN A 374 -6.15 -75.67 6.44
C GLN A 374 -6.13 -77.11 5.91
N ALA A 375 -5.58 -77.35 4.72
CA ALA A 375 -5.42 -78.67 4.13
C ALA A 375 -4.49 -79.56 4.98
N SER A 376 -3.30 -79.06 5.34
CA SER A 376 -2.33 -79.76 6.18
C SER A 376 -2.90 -80.09 7.57
N ARG A 377 -3.59 -79.13 8.22
CA ARG A 377 -4.26 -79.36 9.51
C ARG A 377 -5.41 -80.38 9.42
N LEU A 378 -6.08 -80.48 8.28
CA LEU A 378 -7.12 -81.49 8.02
C LEU A 378 -6.50 -82.88 7.80
N GLN A 379 -5.48 -82.98 6.95
CA GLN A 379 -4.73 -84.21 6.67
C GLN A 379 -4.12 -84.77 7.96
N TYR A 380 -3.36 -83.97 8.71
CA TYR A 380 -2.78 -84.39 9.99
C TYR A 380 -3.83 -84.90 10.99
N ARG A 381 -5.03 -84.29 11.02
CA ARG A 381 -6.15 -84.75 11.85
C ARG A 381 -6.74 -86.08 11.38
N GLN A 382 -6.77 -86.35 10.07
CA GLN A 382 -7.18 -87.63 9.51
C GLN A 382 -6.13 -88.72 9.77
N GLU A 383 -4.86 -88.46 9.43
CA GLU A 383 -3.74 -89.38 9.67
C GLU A 383 -3.57 -89.74 11.15
N ALA A 384 -3.65 -88.76 12.06
CA ALA A 384 -3.59 -89.02 13.50
C ALA A 384 -4.79 -89.84 14.00
N LEU A 385 -5.96 -89.73 13.37
CA LEU A 385 -7.15 -90.52 13.70
C LEU A 385 -7.00 -91.95 13.19
N GLU A 386 -6.48 -92.13 11.99
CA GLU A 386 -6.20 -93.46 11.43
C GLU A 386 -5.07 -94.17 12.18
N ALA A 387 -3.97 -93.49 12.49
CA ALA A 387 -2.88 -94.03 13.30
C ALA A 387 -3.35 -94.44 14.71
N TYR A 388 -4.23 -93.65 15.33
CA TYR A 388 -4.85 -94.01 16.61
C TYR A 388 -5.79 -95.21 16.48
N ARG A 389 -6.67 -95.25 15.47
CA ARG A 389 -7.55 -96.39 15.17
C ARG A 389 -6.75 -97.67 14.87
N ARG A 390 -5.63 -97.55 14.16
CA ARG A 390 -4.71 -98.64 13.81
C ARG A 390 -4.06 -99.22 15.08
N ARG A 391 -3.44 -98.38 15.91
CA ARG A 391 -2.88 -98.81 17.22
C ARG A 391 -3.94 -99.43 18.15
N MET A 392 -5.13 -98.85 18.23
CA MET A 392 -6.25 -99.43 19.00
C MET A 392 -6.65 -100.83 18.48
N SER A 393 -6.57 -101.07 17.17
CA SER A 393 -6.88 -102.36 16.55
C SER A 393 -5.75 -103.38 16.73
N GLU A 394 -4.50 -102.94 16.62
CA GLU A 394 -3.29 -103.74 16.86
C GLU A 394 -3.21 -104.19 18.33
N ALA A 395 -3.51 -103.29 19.27
CA ALA A 395 -3.63 -103.59 20.69
C ALA A 395 -4.76 -104.59 20.99
N ARG A 396 -5.93 -104.43 20.34
CA ARG A 396 -7.03 -105.41 20.42
C ARG A 396 -6.63 -106.79 19.86
N SER A 397 -5.68 -106.85 18.92
CA SER A 397 -5.10 -108.10 18.42
C SER A 397 -3.94 -108.66 19.26
N GLY A 398 -3.65 -108.06 20.43
CA GLY A 398 -2.60 -108.51 21.36
C GLY A 398 -1.16 -108.19 20.93
N LYS A 399 -0.97 -107.33 19.91
CA LYS A 399 0.37 -107.06 19.33
C LYS A 399 1.10 -105.88 19.98
N GLN A 400 0.39 -104.99 20.65
CA GLN A 400 0.92 -103.82 21.39
C GLN A 400 0.02 -103.46 22.57
N GLU A 401 0.48 -102.54 23.43
CA GLU A 401 -0.35 -101.96 24.49
C GLU A 401 -1.39 -100.96 23.95
N TYR A 402 -2.47 -100.74 24.69
CA TYR A 402 -3.50 -99.76 24.30
C TYR A 402 -2.97 -98.32 24.37
N PRO A 403 -3.09 -97.51 23.29
CA PRO A 403 -2.64 -96.12 23.29
C PRO A 403 -3.47 -95.26 24.24
N ARG A 404 -2.82 -94.26 24.88
CA ARG A 404 -3.52 -93.25 25.70
C ARG A 404 -4.61 -92.55 24.90
N ILE A 405 -5.79 -92.36 25.52
CA ILE A 405 -6.95 -91.70 24.92
C ILE A 405 -6.53 -90.33 24.35
N ARG A 406 -6.80 -90.12 23.06
CA ARG A 406 -6.44 -88.91 22.29
C ARG A 406 -7.71 -88.27 21.72
N THR A 407 -7.89 -86.97 21.92
CA THR A 407 -9.11 -86.26 21.48
C THR A 407 -8.95 -85.60 20.12
N PHE A 408 -9.95 -85.81 19.26
CA PHE A 408 -10.00 -85.28 17.89
C PHE A 408 -10.94 -84.07 17.74
N HIS A 409 -11.34 -83.47 18.87
CA HIS A 409 -12.32 -82.38 18.99
C HIS A 409 -11.72 -81.30 19.90
N LYS A 410 -11.84 -80.02 19.53
CA LYS A 410 -11.24 -78.93 20.33
C LYS A 410 -11.98 -78.79 21.65
N THR A 411 -11.34 -79.27 22.72
CA THR A 411 -11.92 -79.40 24.06
C THR A 411 -10.92 -78.85 25.09
N PRO A 412 -11.27 -77.82 25.89
CA PRO A 412 -10.30 -77.05 26.66
C PRO A 412 -9.70 -77.78 27.87
N HIS A 413 -10.23 -78.96 28.21
CA HIS A 413 -9.79 -79.77 29.36
C HIS A 413 -9.11 -81.08 28.95
N SER A 414 -8.77 -81.26 27.66
CA SER A 414 -8.09 -82.46 27.18
C SER A 414 -6.57 -82.35 27.31
N THR A 415 -5.95 -83.28 28.04
CA THR A 415 -4.49 -83.37 28.23
C THR A 415 -3.74 -84.06 27.06
N ASN A 416 -4.46 -84.52 26.03
CA ASN A 416 -3.89 -85.22 24.86
C ASN A 416 -4.85 -85.02 23.66
N SER A 417 -4.62 -83.96 22.88
CA SER A 417 -5.52 -83.55 21.80
C SER A 417 -4.74 -83.32 20.51
N VAL A 418 -5.31 -83.68 19.35
CA VAL A 418 -4.70 -83.29 18.07
C VAL A 418 -4.52 -81.77 17.95
N TYR A 419 -5.36 -80.99 18.64
CA TYR A 419 -5.25 -79.53 18.66
C TYR A 419 -4.07 -79.01 19.50
N THR A 420 -3.58 -79.74 20.52
CA THR A 420 -2.36 -79.32 21.24
C THR A 420 -1.14 -79.48 20.36
N ASP A 421 -1.02 -80.61 19.65
CA ASP A 421 0.07 -80.89 18.72
C ASP A 421 0.15 -79.85 17.58
N LEU A 422 -1.01 -79.44 17.03
CA LEU A 422 -1.07 -78.38 16.02
C LEU A 422 -0.71 -77.00 16.57
N GLU A 423 -1.13 -76.67 17.80
CA GLU A 423 -0.73 -75.43 18.47
C GLU A 423 0.73 -75.44 18.95
N GLU A 424 1.37 -76.61 19.09
CA GLU A 424 2.81 -76.76 19.34
C GLU A 424 3.63 -76.62 18.05
N ALA A 425 3.15 -77.17 16.93
CA ALA A 425 3.73 -76.94 15.61
C ALA A 425 3.75 -75.44 15.24
N GLU A 426 2.68 -74.70 15.55
CA GLU A 426 2.64 -73.24 15.34
C GLU A 426 3.61 -72.47 16.26
N LYS A 427 4.05 -73.06 17.38
CA LYS A 427 5.05 -72.49 18.33
C LYS A 427 6.48 -72.94 18.03
N TRP A 428 6.70 -73.81 17.05
CA TRP A 428 8.00 -74.44 16.79
C TRP A 428 8.99 -73.44 16.14
N ASN A 429 9.94 -72.96 16.93
CA ASN A 429 10.89 -71.90 16.56
C ASN A 429 12.36 -72.40 16.49
N ASN A 430 12.60 -73.71 16.46
CA ASN A 430 13.95 -74.30 16.48
C ASN A 430 14.65 -74.24 15.11
N LEU A 431 15.10 -73.04 14.74
CA LEU A 431 15.93 -72.77 13.56
C LEU A 431 17.28 -72.20 14.02
N GLN A 432 18.20 -73.07 14.45
CA GLN A 432 19.53 -72.69 14.94
C GLN A 432 20.57 -72.43 13.83
N SER A 433 20.18 -72.48 12.55
CA SER A 433 21.06 -72.22 11.41
C SER A 433 20.94 -70.78 10.90
N ASN A 434 22.08 -70.13 10.64
CA ASN A 434 22.14 -68.81 9.99
C ASN A 434 21.76 -68.85 8.48
N LYS A 435 21.45 -70.03 7.95
CA LYS A 435 20.78 -70.23 6.65
C LYS A 435 19.66 -71.24 6.82
N VAL A 436 18.44 -70.86 6.45
CA VAL A 436 17.26 -71.72 6.37
C VAL A 436 16.68 -71.50 4.99
N ASP A 437 16.40 -72.56 4.25
CA ASP A 437 15.77 -72.43 2.94
C ASP A 437 14.24 -72.35 3.06
N ILE A 438 13.60 -71.70 2.08
CA ILE A 438 12.14 -71.56 2.03
C ILE A 438 11.46 -72.93 1.94
N SER A 439 12.11 -73.92 1.33
CA SER A 439 11.63 -75.31 1.25
C SER A 439 11.45 -75.96 2.63
N GLU A 440 12.31 -75.63 3.59
CA GLU A 440 12.41 -76.26 4.92
C GLU A 440 11.36 -75.74 5.92
N LEU A 441 10.68 -74.62 5.60
CA LEU A 441 9.72 -73.97 6.49
C LEU A 441 8.34 -74.66 6.47
N THR A 442 7.69 -74.77 7.63
CA THR A 442 6.27 -75.15 7.71
C THR A 442 5.37 -74.07 7.10
N TRP A 443 4.12 -74.42 6.75
CA TRP A 443 3.21 -73.45 6.15
C TRP A 443 2.86 -72.30 7.11
N GLU A 444 2.73 -72.56 8.41
CA GLU A 444 2.62 -71.55 9.47
C GLU A 444 3.83 -70.61 9.53
N GLN A 445 5.05 -71.12 9.32
CA GLN A 445 6.27 -70.29 9.26
C GLN A 445 6.31 -69.47 7.97
N LYS A 446 5.94 -70.06 6.83
CA LYS A 446 5.78 -69.37 5.53
C LYS A 446 4.77 -68.22 5.63
N GLU A 447 3.64 -68.40 6.32
CA GLU A 447 2.67 -67.32 6.52
C GLU A 447 3.25 -66.17 7.35
N LYS A 448 3.96 -66.47 8.44
CA LYS A 448 4.64 -65.45 9.27
C LYS A 448 5.68 -64.67 8.47
N VAL A 449 6.45 -65.34 7.61
CA VAL A 449 7.43 -64.70 6.70
C VAL A 449 6.73 -63.82 5.66
N LEU A 450 5.69 -64.30 4.99
CA LEU A 450 4.94 -63.50 4.01
C LEU A 450 4.26 -62.28 4.66
N ARG A 451 3.63 -62.44 5.83
CA ARG A 451 3.06 -61.32 6.60
C ARG A 451 4.12 -60.28 6.97
N LEU A 452 5.32 -60.72 7.39
CA LEU A 452 6.44 -59.84 7.72
C LEU A 452 6.99 -59.11 6.49
N LEU A 453 7.10 -59.79 5.34
CA LEU A 453 7.51 -59.19 4.07
C LEU A 453 6.49 -58.14 3.58
N PHE A 454 5.19 -58.46 3.62
CA PHE A 454 4.12 -57.53 3.27
C PHE A 454 4.07 -56.31 4.20
N ALA A 455 4.25 -56.49 5.52
CA ALA A 455 4.35 -55.39 6.47
C ALA A 455 5.59 -54.51 6.19
N LYS A 456 6.74 -55.13 5.92
CA LYS A 456 7.99 -54.44 5.58
C LYS A 456 7.89 -53.65 4.26
N MET A 457 7.21 -54.20 3.24
CA MET A 457 6.89 -53.51 1.98
C MET A 457 5.99 -52.29 2.23
N ASN A 458 4.96 -52.45 3.06
CA ASN A 458 4.06 -51.37 3.48
C ASN A 458 4.68 -50.36 4.46
N GLY A 459 6.00 -50.35 4.63
CA GLY A 459 6.72 -49.38 5.48
C GLY A 459 6.54 -49.58 6.98
N GLN A 460 5.86 -50.65 7.43
CA GLN A 460 5.74 -50.99 8.85
C GLN A 460 7.08 -51.52 9.37
N LYS A 461 7.97 -50.61 9.73
CA LYS A 461 9.22 -50.93 10.43
C LYS A 461 8.88 -51.59 11.77
N ALA A 462 9.35 -52.82 11.98
CA ALA A 462 9.50 -53.36 13.33
C ALA A 462 10.29 -52.34 14.17
N ARG A 463 9.74 -51.94 15.32
CA ARG A 463 10.11 -50.73 16.07
C ARG A 463 11.49 -50.82 16.74
N LYS A 464 12.56 -50.76 15.94
CA LYS A 464 13.89 -50.37 16.45
C LYS A 464 13.82 -48.93 16.96
N GLN A 465 14.48 -48.68 18.08
CA GLN A 465 14.45 -47.40 18.77
C GLN A 465 15.24 -46.32 18.01
N SER A 466 14.86 -45.06 18.24
CA SER A 466 15.66 -43.83 18.05
C SER A 466 16.48 -43.69 16.76
N GLN A 467 15.89 -43.04 15.75
CA GLN A 467 16.27 -41.65 15.41
C GLN A 467 15.23 -41.01 14.47
N PRO A 468 14.83 -39.74 14.69
CA PRO A 468 13.95 -39.02 13.78
C PRO A 468 14.75 -38.36 12.65
N LEU A 469 14.46 -38.71 11.40
CA LEU A 469 14.70 -37.77 10.29
C LEU A 469 13.57 -36.74 10.29
N ALA A 470 13.93 -35.47 10.12
CA ALA A 470 12.96 -34.40 9.96
C ALA A 470 12.24 -34.53 8.61
N LEU A 471 10.90 -34.45 8.62
CA LEU A 471 10.11 -34.21 7.42
C LEU A 471 10.18 -32.72 7.09
N SER A 472 10.91 -32.38 6.02
CA SER A 472 10.92 -31.04 5.46
C SER A 472 9.65 -30.80 4.64
N ALA A 473 8.65 -30.18 5.25
CA ALA A 473 7.45 -29.70 4.58
C ALA A 473 7.10 -28.28 5.07
N SER A 474 7.65 -27.28 4.40
CA SER A 474 7.22 -25.88 4.50
C SER A 474 6.71 -25.42 3.13
N PRO A 475 5.57 -24.72 3.06
CA PRO A 475 5.08 -24.11 1.82
C PRO A 475 5.79 -22.78 1.53
N GLU A 476 5.81 -22.39 0.24
CA GLU A 476 6.21 -21.06 -0.27
C GLU A 476 7.67 -20.62 0.05
N LYS A 477 8.36 -19.78 -0.72
CA LYS A 477 7.91 -18.63 -1.51
C LYS A 477 9.05 -18.24 -2.48
N ASN A 478 8.75 -17.92 -3.73
CA ASN A 478 9.77 -17.31 -4.60
C ASN A 478 10.00 -15.86 -4.15
N GLN A 479 11.26 -15.48 -3.94
CA GLN A 479 11.67 -14.08 -4.06
C GLN A 479 12.08 -13.82 -5.50
N ASN A 480 11.63 -12.69 -6.04
CA ASN A 480 12.29 -11.97 -7.13
C ASN A 480 11.92 -10.49 -6.91
N ASP A 481 12.88 -9.70 -6.47
CA ASP A 481 12.68 -8.27 -6.25
C ASP A 481 12.79 -7.51 -7.58
N THR A 482 11.75 -6.76 -7.93
CA THR A 482 11.87 -5.60 -8.84
C THR A 482 11.01 -4.48 -8.28
N ASN A 483 11.63 -3.49 -7.64
CA ASN A 483 10.93 -2.28 -7.21
C ASN A 483 10.71 -1.35 -8.41
N LEU A 484 9.45 -1.08 -8.75
CA LEU A 484 9.03 0.09 -9.51
C LEU A 484 7.88 0.74 -8.75
N GLY A 485 8.15 1.89 -8.14
CA GLY A 485 7.14 2.66 -7.42
C GLY A 485 6.28 3.46 -8.39
N ILE A 486 4.98 3.18 -8.40
CA ILE A 486 3.95 4.04 -8.99
C ILE A 486 2.95 4.35 -7.88
N THR A 487 2.78 5.64 -7.58
CA THR A 487 1.83 6.12 -6.57
C THR A 487 0.61 6.69 -7.27
N GLU A 488 -0.49 5.93 -7.30
CA GLU A 488 -1.82 6.44 -7.63
C GLU A 488 -2.78 6.18 -6.47
N GLU A 489 -3.62 7.16 -6.14
CA GLU A 489 -4.52 7.12 -4.98
C GLU A 489 -5.81 6.30 -5.29
N PRO A 490 -6.35 5.54 -4.33
CA PRO A 490 -7.65 4.91 -4.49
C PRO A 490 -8.77 5.95 -4.43
N SER A 491 -9.61 5.99 -5.47
CA SER A 491 -10.74 6.91 -5.55
C SER A 491 -11.87 6.51 -4.58
N HIS A 492 -12.25 7.43 -3.70
CA HIS A 492 -13.46 7.32 -2.88
C HIS A 492 -14.42 8.49 -3.15
N VAL A 493 -15.59 8.13 -3.68
CA VAL A 493 -16.70 9.05 -3.95
C VAL A 493 -17.44 9.41 -2.67
N PRO A 494 -17.83 10.68 -2.49
CA PRO A 494 -19.14 10.97 -1.93
C PRO A 494 -20.02 11.86 -2.82
N PHE A 495 -21.32 11.61 -2.70
CA PHE A 495 -22.45 12.33 -3.28
C PHE A 495 -22.48 13.81 -2.87
N ILE A 496 -22.87 14.73 -3.77
CA ILE A 496 -23.96 15.70 -3.53
C ILE A 496 -24.34 16.51 -4.80
N THR A 497 -25.62 16.86 -4.89
CA THR A 497 -26.26 17.48 -6.06
C THR A 497 -26.28 19.01 -5.98
N GLN A 498 -25.96 19.68 -7.09
CA GLN A 498 -26.56 20.97 -7.47
C GLN A 498 -26.35 21.26 -8.97
N ALA A 499 -27.35 21.81 -9.63
CA ALA A 499 -27.34 22.07 -11.08
C ALA A 499 -27.37 23.59 -11.38
N PRO A 500 -26.68 24.06 -12.43
CA PRO A 500 -26.83 25.42 -12.92
C PRO A 500 -28.15 25.58 -13.69
N VAL A 501 -28.87 26.67 -13.45
CA VAL A 501 -30.12 26.99 -14.17
C VAL A 501 -29.81 27.67 -15.49
N SER A 502 -30.21 27.06 -16.60
CA SER A 502 -30.15 27.66 -17.93
C SER A 502 -31.31 28.65 -18.14
N ASN A 503 -31.03 29.95 -18.14
CA ASN A 503 -32.00 30.96 -18.54
C ASN A 503 -32.06 31.05 -20.08
N LEU A 504 -33.20 30.65 -20.67
CA LEU A 504 -33.62 31.08 -22.01
C LEU A 504 -34.78 32.07 -21.88
N PRO A 505 -34.98 32.99 -22.86
CA PRO A 505 -36.00 34.03 -22.76
C PRO A 505 -37.40 33.50 -23.08
N SER A 506 -38.39 33.97 -22.33
CA SER A 506 -39.82 33.78 -22.62
C SER A 506 -40.43 35.07 -23.18
N ASN A 507 -40.85 35.03 -24.45
CA ASN A 507 -41.79 36.00 -24.98
C ASN A 507 -43.19 35.75 -24.39
N PRO A 508 -43.92 36.81 -24.03
CA PRO A 508 -45.36 36.85 -24.25
C PRO A 508 -45.74 38.03 -25.15
N SER A 509 -46.62 37.78 -26.13
CA SER A 509 -47.09 38.77 -27.09
C SER A 509 -48.10 39.74 -26.46
N ALA A 510 -47.91 41.05 -26.66
CA ALA A 510 -48.92 42.07 -26.37
C ALA A 510 -48.85 43.25 -27.35
N LEU A 511 -49.81 43.28 -28.29
CA LEU A 511 -50.36 44.49 -28.91
C LEU A 511 -51.64 44.86 -28.13
N PRO A 512 -52.19 46.10 -28.17
CA PRO A 512 -52.02 47.15 -29.19
C PRO A 512 -51.51 48.48 -28.54
N ASP A 513 -51.65 49.72 -29.06
CA ASP A 513 -52.44 50.23 -30.19
C ASP A 513 -51.86 51.51 -30.85
N ILE A 514 -52.54 51.95 -31.90
CA ILE A 514 -52.28 53.07 -32.81
C ILE A 514 -52.39 54.46 -32.13
N GLN A 515 -51.43 55.35 -32.43
CA GLN A 515 -51.79 56.70 -32.93
C GLN A 515 -50.68 57.43 -33.68
N THR A 516 -51.09 58.10 -34.76
CA THR A 516 -50.30 58.91 -35.68
C THR A 516 -50.25 60.39 -35.26
N THR A 517 -49.09 61.01 -35.41
CA THR A 517 -48.88 62.24 -36.22
C THR A 517 -47.41 62.32 -36.61
#